data_AF-S4Y5N5-F1
#
_entry.id   AF-S4Y5N5-F1
#
_cell.length_a   1.000
_cell.length_b   1.000
_cell.length_c   1.000
_cell.angle_alpha   90.00
_cell.angle_beta   90.00
_cell.angle_gamma   90.00
#
_symmetry.space_group_name_H-M   'P 1'
#
loop_
_entity.id
_entity.type
_entity.pdbx_description
1 polymer ?
#
loop_
_entity_poly.entity_id
_entity_poly.type
_entity_poly.pdbx_seq_one_letter_code
_entity_poly.pdbx_strand_id
1 'polypeptide(L)'
;MNTNAAYRSLVRLSFLMLLAVVFSIGCKRLKTGAREEFGRKHSCPEDRITVRSRDDVKWGAIVLAKRPAEAPPDEVKNDPGRLAKWQKDRAEEDAATRESLDELDVFEVKGCGHEVFMACAHPGGGAGEGVATDEVVCWEQPTTKR
;
A
#
# COMPACT_ATOMS: atom_id res chain seq x y z
N MET A 1 -45.13 40.34 22.63
CA MET A 1 -44.09 40.01 21.62
C MET A 1 -43.10 39.06 22.27
N ASN A 2 -43.10 37.78 21.89
CA ASN A 2 -42.37 36.70 22.55
C ASN A 2 -40.95 36.55 21.99
N THR A 3 -39.96 37.11 22.68
CA THR A 3 -38.52 37.08 22.36
C THR A 3 -37.84 35.71 22.55
N ASN A 4 -38.53 34.74 23.18
CA ASN A 4 -37.97 33.42 23.52
C ASN A 4 -37.92 32.41 22.36
N ALA A 5 -38.63 32.66 21.25
CA ALA A 5 -38.66 31.72 20.11
C ALA A 5 -37.43 31.83 19.20
N ALA A 6 -36.83 33.03 19.08
CA ALA A 6 -35.71 33.28 18.19
C ALA A 6 -34.39 32.65 18.68
N TYR A 7 -34.16 32.65 20.00
CA TYR A 7 -32.96 32.06 20.61
C TYR A 7 -32.89 30.54 20.49
N ARG A 8 -34.03 29.84 20.49
CA ARG A 8 -34.08 28.37 20.36
C ARG A 8 -33.70 27.89 18.95
N SER A 9 -33.95 28.69 17.92
CA SER A 9 -33.58 28.37 16.52
C SER A 9 -32.09 28.57 16.25
N LEU A 10 -31.48 29.62 16.80
CA LEU A 10 -30.06 29.91 16.59
C LEU A 10 -29.15 28.87 17.28
N VAL A 11 -29.51 28.39 18.47
CA VAL A 11 -28.72 27.38 19.19
C VAL A 11 -28.74 26.02 18.49
N ARG A 12 -29.86 25.64 17.84
CA ARG A 12 -29.98 24.39 17.07
C ARG A 12 -29.19 24.42 15.77
N LEU A 13 -29.16 25.55 15.07
CA LEU A 13 -28.37 25.74 13.84
C LEU A 13 -26.85 25.72 14.12
N SER A 14 -26.41 26.31 15.22
CA SER A 14 -25.00 26.28 15.63
C SER A 14 -24.52 24.87 16.03
N PHE A 15 -25.37 24.06 16.66
CA PHE A 15 -25.03 22.68 17.03
C PHE A 15 -24.93 21.75 15.81
N LEU A 16 -25.76 21.96 14.78
CA LEU A 16 -25.71 21.22 13.52
C LEU A 16 -24.47 21.56 12.68
N MET A 17 -24.03 22.83 12.67
CA MET A 17 -22.78 23.24 12.02
C MET A 17 -21.54 22.66 12.71
N LEU A 18 -21.53 22.59 14.06
CA LEU A 18 -20.42 22.00 14.81
C LEU A 18 -20.28 20.49 14.60
N LEU A 19 -21.39 19.77 14.40
CA LEU A 19 -21.38 18.33 14.12
C LEU A 19 -20.84 17.98 12.72
N ALA A 20 -20.99 18.88 11.73
CA ALA A 20 -20.47 18.65 10.38
C ALA A 20 -18.93 18.72 10.30
N VAL A 21 -18.26 19.43 11.22
CA VAL A 21 -16.80 19.59 11.21
C VAL A 21 -16.09 18.33 11.75
N VAL A 22 -16.75 17.53 12.60
CA VAL A 22 -16.13 16.37 13.29
C VAL A 22 -15.97 15.14 12.37
N PHE A 23 -16.60 15.11 11.20
CA PHE A 23 -16.47 13.98 10.25
C PHE A 23 -15.26 14.05 9.32
N SER A 24 -14.35 15.00 9.53
CA SER A 24 -13.12 15.15 8.73
C SER A 24 -11.97 14.27 9.25
N ILE A 25 -12.24 13.01 9.64
CA ILE A 25 -11.17 12.04 9.91
C ILE A 25 -10.59 11.67 8.55
N GLY A 26 -9.60 12.42 8.10
CA GLY A 26 -9.02 12.28 6.77
C GLY A 26 -8.25 10.98 6.64
N CYS A 27 -8.63 10.15 5.66
CA CYS A 27 -7.81 9.01 5.23
C CYS A 27 -6.39 9.52 4.94
N LYS A 28 -5.40 8.89 5.57
CA LYS A 28 -4.00 9.25 5.31
C LYS A 28 -3.66 8.92 3.87
N ARG A 29 -3.07 9.85 3.12
CA ARG A 29 -2.70 9.58 1.72
C ARG A 29 -1.52 8.61 1.68
N LEU A 30 -1.58 7.61 0.81
CA LEU A 30 -0.51 6.61 0.63
C LEU A 30 0.85 7.26 0.35
N LYS A 31 0.88 8.31 -0.48
CA LYS A 31 2.09 9.11 -0.74
C LYS A 31 2.73 9.70 0.53
N THR A 32 1.90 10.13 1.48
CA THR A 32 2.37 10.65 2.77
C THR A 32 2.93 9.51 3.61
N GLY A 33 2.24 8.37 3.66
CA GLY A 33 2.75 7.15 4.31
C GLY A 33 4.11 6.70 3.76
N ALA A 34 4.29 6.70 2.44
CA ALA A 34 5.57 6.36 1.80
C ALA A 34 6.71 7.29 2.25
N ARG A 35 6.45 8.61 2.34
CA ARG A 35 7.43 9.58 2.81
C ARG A 35 7.82 9.31 4.26
N GLU A 36 6.84 9.17 5.14
CA GLU A 36 7.07 8.97 6.57
C GLU A 36 7.79 7.64 6.84
N GLU A 37 7.39 6.55 6.18
CA GLU A 37 8.03 5.26 6.30
C GLU A 37 9.50 5.32 5.86
N PHE A 38 9.77 5.93 4.71
CA PHE A 38 11.14 6.13 4.22
C PHE A 38 11.96 6.98 5.18
N GLY A 39 11.40 8.09 5.67
CA GLY A 39 12.06 8.99 6.61
C GLY A 39 12.44 8.28 7.90
N ARG A 40 11.52 7.49 8.45
CA ARG A 40 11.76 6.64 9.62
C ARG A 40 12.85 5.61 9.36
N LYS A 41 12.74 4.86 8.25
CA LYS A 41 13.63 3.73 7.95
C LYS A 41 15.07 4.16 7.64
N HIS A 42 15.24 5.26 6.91
CA HIS A 42 16.54 5.77 6.49
C HIS A 42 17.02 6.97 7.32
N SER A 43 16.33 7.29 8.43
CA SER A 43 16.61 8.45 9.29
C SER A 43 16.76 9.75 8.50
N CYS A 44 15.92 9.92 7.48
CA CYS A 44 15.96 11.04 6.54
C CYS A 44 14.89 12.09 6.91
N PRO A 45 15.25 13.37 7.11
CA PRO A 45 14.28 14.44 7.32
C PRO A 45 13.28 14.54 6.17
N GLU A 46 12.00 14.71 6.48
CA GLU A 46 10.92 14.66 5.49
C GLU A 46 11.01 15.73 4.39
N ASP A 47 11.55 16.90 4.71
CA ASP A 47 11.79 18.00 3.77
C ASP A 47 12.83 17.66 2.71
N ARG A 48 13.65 16.62 2.94
CA ARG A 48 14.65 16.12 2.01
C ARG A 48 14.18 14.90 1.22
N ILE A 49 12.92 14.48 1.39
CA ILE A 49 12.35 13.30 0.74
C ILE A 49 11.42 13.68 -0.42
N THR A 50 11.77 13.20 -1.60
CA THR A 50 10.92 13.26 -2.80
C THR A 50 10.19 11.95 -3.01
N VAL A 51 8.88 12.02 -3.25
CA VAL A 51 8.03 10.86 -3.53
C VAL A 51 7.30 11.06 -4.86
N ARG A 52 7.40 10.08 -5.75
CA ARG A 52 6.75 10.05 -7.06
C ARG A 52 5.92 8.78 -7.23
N SER A 53 4.66 8.89 -7.64
CA SER A 53 3.83 7.73 -8.01
C SER A 53 4.39 7.07 -9.26
N ARG A 54 4.33 5.74 -9.31
CA ARG A 54 4.86 4.91 -10.40
C ARG A 54 3.81 3.90 -10.82
N ASP A 55 2.72 4.40 -11.37
CA ASP A 55 1.58 3.60 -11.85
C ASP A 55 1.99 2.70 -13.05
N ASP A 56 3.14 3.01 -13.68
CA ASP A 56 3.81 2.23 -14.71
C ASP A 56 4.60 1.01 -14.16
N VAL A 57 4.80 0.94 -12.84
CA VAL A 57 5.57 -0.10 -12.17
C VAL A 57 4.63 -1.06 -11.45
N LYS A 58 4.83 -2.35 -11.69
CA LYS A 58 4.05 -3.44 -11.07
C LYS A 58 4.84 -4.09 -9.94
N TRP A 59 4.32 -4.03 -8.71
CA TRP A 59 5.02 -4.53 -7.54
C TRP A 59 5.24 -6.04 -7.58
N GLY A 60 4.25 -6.80 -8.07
CA GLY A 60 4.36 -8.25 -8.24
C GLY A 60 5.51 -8.63 -9.16
N ALA A 61 5.77 -7.84 -10.20
CA ALA A 61 6.93 -8.04 -11.08
C ALA A 61 8.27 -7.82 -10.36
N ILE A 62 8.39 -6.78 -9.51
CA ILE A 62 9.60 -6.54 -8.71
C ILE A 62 9.87 -7.70 -7.75
N VAL A 63 8.84 -8.13 -7.03
CA VAL A 63 8.94 -9.22 -6.03
C VAL A 63 9.33 -10.54 -6.71
N LEU A 64 8.64 -10.92 -7.79
CA LEU A 64 8.92 -12.17 -8.50
C LEU A 64 10.30 -12.17 -9.17
N ALA A 65 10.77 -11.03 -9.70
CA ALA A 65 12.10 -10.92 -10.28
C ALA A 65 13.23 -11.12 -9.25
N LYS A 66 12.96 -10.87 -7.97
CA LYS A 66 13.91 -11.06 -6.87
C LYS A 66 13.76 -12.40 -6.16
N ARG A 67 12.69 -13.14 -6.42
CA ARG A 67 12.46 -14.45 -5.82
C ARG A 67 13.49 -15.46 -6.37
N PRO A 68 14.17 -16.23 -5.50
CA PRO A 68 15.07 -17.29 -5.97
C PRO A 68 14.35 -18.27 -6.89
N ALA A 69 15.03 -18.69 -7.96
CA ALA A 69 14.53 -19.77 -8.79
C ALA A 69 14.51 -21.07 -7.98
N GLU A 70 13.32 -21.58 -7.70
CA GLU A 70 13.13 -22.86 -7.05
C GLU A 70 13.27 -23.97 -8.10
N ALA A 71 14.18 -24.92 -7.85
CA ALA A 71 14.33 -26.08 -8.71
C ALA A 71 13.32 -27.16 -8.31
N PRO A 72 12.77 -27.91 -9.27
CA PRO A 72 11.92 -29.06 -8.94
C PRO A 72 12.74 -30.13 -8.19
N PRO A 73 12.13 -30.86 -7.23
CA PRO A 73 12.76 -32.01 -6.60
C PRO A 73 13.23 -33.06 -7.62
N ASP A 74 14.30 -33.80 -7.32
CA ASP A 74 14.90 -34.76 -8.28
C ASP A 74 13.89 -35.82 -8.77
N GLU A 75 13.02 -36.28 -7.88
CA GLU A 75 11.93 -37.21 -8.19
C GLU A 75 10.85 -36.64 -9.14
N VAL A 76 10.66 -35.32 -9.14
CA VAL A 76 9.76 -34.60 -10.05
C VAL A 76 10.47 -34.32 -11.37
N LYS A 77 11.75 -33.96 -11.32
CA LYS A 77 12.58 -33.65 -12.49
C LYS A 77 12.74 -34.84 -13.43
N ASN A 78 12.83 -36.06 -12.89
CA ASN A 78 13.01 -37.28 -13.68
C ASN A 78 11.70 -37.89 -14.21
N ASP A 79 10.53 -37.35 -13.83
CA ASP A 79 9.22 -37.77 -14.33
C ASP A 79 8.60 -36.63 -15.17
N PRO A 80 8.51 -36.79 -16.51
CA PRO A 80 8.00 -35.73 -17.39
C PRO A 80 6.57 -35.26 -17.05
N GLY A 81 5.71 -36.17 -16.59
CA GLY A 81 4.33 -35.85 -16.23
C GLY A 81 4.27 -35.02 -14.95
N ARG A 82 5.07 -35.39 -13.94
CA ARG A 82 5.18 -34.63 -12.70
C ARG A 82 5.86 -33.27 -12.93
N LEU A 83 6.89 -33.22 -13.78
CA LEU A 83 7.57 -31.98 -14.13
C LEU A 83 6.61 -30.99 -14.81
N ALA A 84 5.80 -31.44 -15.77
CA ALA A 84 4.82 -30.60 -16.43
C ALA A 84 3.78 -30.03 -15.45
N LYS A 85 3.29 -30.88 -14.51
CA LYS A 85 2.38 -30.42 -13.46
C LYS A 85 3.05 -29.37 -12.56
N TRP A 86 4.26 -29.65 -12.08
CA TRP A 86 5.00 -28.73 -11.21
C TRP A 86 5.21 -27.36 -11.88
N GLN A 87 5.60 -27.34 -13.15
CA GLN A 87 5.77 -26.08 -13.90
C GLN A 87 4.45 -25.31 -14.01
N LYS A 88 3.34 -26.01 -14.25
CA LYS A 88 2.01 -25.41 -14.31
C LYS A 88 1.62 -24.80 -12.97
N ASP A 89 1.76 -25.55 -11.87
CA ASP A 89 1.44 -25.09 -10.52
C ASP A 89 2.25 -23.83 -10.18
N ARG A 90 3.55 -23.80 -10.51
CA ARG A 90 4.40 -22.62 -10.32
C ARG A 90 3.96 -21.42 -11.14
N ALA A 91 3.54 -21.62 -12.38
CA ALA A 91 3.03 -20.53 -13.21
C ALA A 91 1.72 -19.96 -12.63
N GLU A 92 0.84 -20.81 -12.09
CA GLU A 92 -0.40 -20.40 -11.44
C GLU A 92 -0.14 -19.64 -10.13
N GLU A 93 0.77 -20.13 -9.28
CA GLU A 93 1.21 -19.42 -8.06
C GLU A 93 1.82 -18.05 -8.38
N ASP A 94 2.61 -17.95 -9.45
CA ASP A 94 3.21 -16.70 -9.89
C ASP A 94 2.17 -15.71 -10.42
N ALA A 95 1.17 -16.21 -11.15
CA ALA A 95 0.07 -15.39 -11.64
C ALA A 95 -0.76 -14.84 -10.46
N ALA A 96 -1.14 -15.68 -9.50
CA ALA A 96 -1.87 -15.25 -8.31
C ALA A 96 -1.06 -14.26 -7.44
N THR A 97 0.25 -14.47 -7.35
CA THR A 97 1.15 -13.53 -6.66
C THR A 97 1.20 -12.18 -7.38
N ARG A 98 1.24 -12.15 -8.72
CA ARG A 98 1.18 -10.87 -9.46
C ARG A 98 -0.13 -10.15 -9.21
N GLU A 99 -1.24 -10.85 -9.35
CA GLU A 99 -2.58 -10.28 -9.20
C GLU A 99 -2.74 -9.60 -7.82
N SER A 100 -2.42 -10.32 -6.75
CA SER A 100 -2.53 -9.79 -5.39
C SER A 100 -1.60 -8.62 -5.08
N LEU A 101 -0.40 -8.58 -5.68
CA LEU A 101 0.59 -7.54 -5.39
C LEU A 101 0.47 -6.31 -6.31
N ASP A 102 -0.09 -6.47 -7.50
CA ASP A 102 -0.23 -5.38 -8.47
C ASP A 102 -1.38 -4.41 -8.15
N GLU A 103 -2.18 -4.71 -7.13
CA GLU A 103 -3.17 -3.82 -6.52
C GLU A 103 -2.53 -2.74 -5.62
N LEU A 104 -1.25 -2.88 -5.26
CA LEU A 104 -0.55 -1.93 -4.40
C LEU A 104 -0.08 -0.69 -5.18
N ASP A 105 -0.21 0.48 -4.56
CA ASP A 105 0.33 1.71 -5.13
C ASP A 105 1.84 1.79 -4.95
N VAL A 106 2.56 1.93 -6.06
CA VAL A 106 4.02 1.96 -6.08
C VAL A 106 4.52 3.40 -6.13
N PHE A 107 5.48 3.70 -5.25
CA PHE A 107 6.15 4.98 -5.15
C PHE A 107 7.65 4.83 -5.32
N GLU A 108 8.23 5.68 -6.16
CA GLU A 108 9.68 5.93 -6.16
C GLU A 108 9.98 7.00 -5.12
N VAL A 109 10.83 6.65 -4.14
CA VAL A 109 11.19 7.52 -3.03
C VAL A 109 12.68 7.77 -3.04
N LYS A 110 13.07 9.05 -2.97
CA LYS A 110 14.48 9.49 -2.95
C LYS A 110 14.74 10.44 -1.81
N GLY A 111 15.89 10.31 -1.17
CA GLY A 111 16.34 11.21 -0.12
C GLY A 111 17.57 10.66 0.59
N CYS A 112 18.43 11.56 1.10
CA CYS A 112 19.57 11.21 1.94
C CYS A 112 20.51 10.13 1.36
N GLY A 113 20.69 10.09 0.04
CA GLY A 113 21.55 9.10 -0.63
C GLY A 113 20.90 7.75 -0.93
N HIS A 114 19.60 7.60 -0.63
CA HIS A 114 18.81 6.42 -0.93
C HIS A 114 17.81 6.70 -2.05
N GLU A 115 17.60 5.68 -2.88
CA GLU A 115 16.57 5.64 -3.92
C GLU A 115 15.97 4.23 -3.94
N VAL A 116 14.67 4.14 -3.68
CA VAL A 116 13.97 2.85 -3.55
C VAL A 116 12.58 2.93 -4.16
N PHE A 117 12.06 1.78 -4.56
CA PHE A 117 10.62 1.61 -4.77
C PHE A 117 9.97 1.12 -3.49
N MET A 118 8.83 1.69 -3.15
CA MET A 118 7.97 1.26 -2.05
C MET A 118 6.58 0.97 -2.59
N ALA A 119 5.99 -0.15 -2.20
CA ALA A 119 4.56 -0.41 -2.40
C ALA A 119 3.81 -0.09 -1.11
N CYS A 120 2.71 0.64 -1.19
CA CYS A 120 1.94 1.05 -0.04
C CYS A 120 0.46 0.68 -0.20
N ALA A 121 -0.19 0.37 0.92
CA ALA A 121 -1.63 0.17 1.01
C ALA A 121 -2.15 0.54 2.40
N HIS A 122 -3.47 0.69 2.50
CA HIS A 122 -4.15 0.77 3.78
C HIS A 122 -4.31 -0.65 4.38
N PRO A 123 -3.97 -0.88 5.66
CA PRO A 123 -4.23 -2.15 6.31
C PRO A 123 -5.75 -2.33 6.47
N GLY A 124 -6.29 -3.44 5.95
CA GLY A 124 -7.72 -3.74 6.01
C GLY A 124 -8.49 -3.27 4.77
N GLY A 125 -8.51 -4.15 3.77
CA GLY A 125 -9.35 -4.05 2.59
C GLY A 125 -9.17 -5.26 1.69
N GLY A 126 -9.21 -6.47 2.26
CA GLY A 126 -9.39 -7.66 1.42
C GLY A 126 -10.70 -7.50 0.66
N ALA A 127 -10.66 -7.63 -0.66
CA ALA A 127 -11.80 -7.68 -1.58
C ALA A 127 -13.06 -6.91 -1.12
N GLY A 128 -13.07 -5.57 -1.28
CA GLY A 128 -14.33 -4.83 -1.49
C GLY A 128 -14.88 -3.94 -0.38
N GLU A 129 -14.30 -3.88 0.82
CA GLU A 129 -14.71 -2.91 1.85
C GLU A 129 -13.52 -2.07 2.29
N GLY A 130 -13.37 -0.90 1.67
CA GLY A 130 -12.40 0.11 2.09
C GLY A 130 -12.80 0.70 3.44
N VAL A 131 -12.30 0.12 4.53
CA VAL A 131 -12.30 0.82 5.81
C VAL A 131 -11.26 1.92 5.68
N ALA A 132 -11.73 3.17 5.72
CA ALA A 132 -10.88 4.34 5.80
C ALA A 132 -10.03 4.27 7.09
N THR A 133 -8.84 3.67 7.01
CA THR A 133 -7.88 3.68 8.10
C THR A 133 -6.94 4.89 7.93
N ASP A 134 -6.55 5.46 9.06
CA ASP A 134 -5.52 6.49 9.16
C ASP A 134 -4.10 5.92 9.03
N GLU A 135 -3.98 4.60 8.96
CA GLU A 135 -2.73 3.88 8.82
C GLU A 135 -2.40 3.60 7.35
N VAL A 136 -1.11 3.68 7.00
CA VAL A 136 -0.57 3.27 5.70
C VAL A 136 0.59 2.35 5.98
N VAL A 137 0.55 1.14 5.42
CA VAL A 137 1.64 0.19 5.46
C VAL A 137 2.39 0.28 4.14
N CYS A 138 3.72 0.34 4.21
CA CYS A 138 4.58 0.37 3.03
C CYS A 138 5.69 -0.67 3.12
N TRP A 139 5.96 -1.34 2.02
CA TRP A 139 7.05 -2.30 1.86
C TRP A 139 8.08 -1.75 0.89
N GLU A 140 9.35 -1.72 1.29
CA GLU A 140 10.46 -1.38 0.40
C GLU A 140 10.84 -2.58 -0.46
N GLN A 141 11.31 -2.32 -1.69
CA GLN A 141 11.70 -3.37 -2.61
C GLN A 141 12.75 -4.30 -1.96
N PRO A 142 12.67 -5.62 -2.18
CA PRO A 142 13.66 -6.54 -1.65
C PRO A 142 15.06 -6.18 -2.17
N THR A 143 15.99 -5.87 -1.26
CA THR A 143 17.39 -5.70 -1.61
C THR A 143 18.02 -7.08 -1.78
N THR A 144 18.66 -7.33 -2.92
CA THR A 144 19.59 -8.45 -3.03
C THR A 144 20.80 -8.12 -2.16
N LYS A 145 20.94 -8.78 -1.01
CA LYS A 145 22.23 -8.79 -0.30
C LYS A 145 23.27 -9.32 -1.30
N ARG A 146 24.21 -8.46 -1.67
CA ARG A 146 25.32 -8.80 -2.55
C ARG A 146 26.43 -9.45 -1.75
#